data_AF-A0A2M8PN71-F1
#
_entry.id   AF-A0A2M8PN71-F1
#
_cell.length_a   1.000
_cell.length_b   1.000
_cell.length_c   1.000
_cell.angle_alpha   90.00
_cell.angle_beta   90.00
_cell.angle_gamma   90.00
#
_symmetry.space_group_name_H-M   'P 1'
#
loop_
_entity.id
_entity.type
_entity.pdbx_description
1 polymer ?
#
loop_
_entity_poly.entity_id
_entity_poly.type
_entity_poly.pdbx_seq_one_letter_code
_entity_poly.pdbx_strand_id
1 'polypeptide(L)'
;GDFHADFANQYLGGGVLHGGCVQEEILFMIKPECLVGMLVCAKMDENEAIVISGAEQFSKYRGYGTSVRYDGTHVDQHPFNKKLDCLDNHICAYDADVAFFNRNFALKTLHRNLVKAYAAFSSPEKIKPKPNGTITSKYQFVTGNWGCGAFGGNKEEKALIQIMSASVANVD
;
A
#
# COMPACT_ATOMS: atom_id res chain seq x y z
N GLY A 1 -10.80 -6.11 -6.92
CA GLY A 1 -11.35 -4.87 -6.38
C GLY A 1 -10.35 -3.78 -6.65
N ASP A 2 -10.49 -2.63 -5.99
CA ASP A 2 -9.46 -1.60 -6.05
C ASP A 2 -8.20 -2.04 -5.30
N PHE A 3 -7.08 -1.35 -5.52
CA PHE A 3 -5.83 -1.60 -4.82
C PHE A 3 -5.74 -0.70 -3.60
N HIS A 4 -5.58 -1.30 -2.42
CA HIS A 4 -5.44 -0.57 -1.16
C HIS A 4 -3.97 -0.44 -0.79
N ALA A 5 -3.56 0.79 -0.45
CA ALA A 5 -2.21 1.07 0.00
C ALA A 5 -1.89 0.40 1.34
N ASP A 6 -0.72 -0.23 1.39
CA ASP A 6 0.01 -0.53 2.61
C ASP A 6 1.21 0.44 2.71
N PHE A 7 1.20 1.29 3.73
CA PHE A 7 2.24 2.29 3.99
C PHE A 7 3.44 1.61 4.66
N ALA A 8 4.10 0.80 3.86
CA ALA A 8 4.99 -0.23 4.32
C ALA A 8 6.34 0.30 4.81
N ASN A 9 7.04 -0.55 5.56
CA ASN A 9 8.48 -0.53 5.68
C ASN A 9 9.12 -1.18 4.45
N GLN A 10 10.39 -0.83 4.15
CA GLN A 10 11.16 -1.49 3.08
C GLN A 10 11.29 -3.01 3.30
N TYR A 11 11.19 -3.46 4.55
CA TYR A 11 10.94 -4.86 4.91
C TYR A 11 9.45 -5.03 5.22
N LEU A 12 8.75 -5.75 4.36
CA LEU A 12 7.31 -5.96 4.45
C LEU A 12 6.87 -6.43 5.85
N GLY A 13 5.74 -5.90 6.33
CA GLY A 13 5.17 -6.20 7.64
C GLY A 13 5.79 -5.42 8.80
N GLY A 14 6.87 -4.68 8.56
CA GLY A 14 7.47 -3.75 9.51
C GLY A 14 7.65 -4.35 10.91
N GLY A 15 7.03 -3.72 11.90
CA GLY A 15 7.11 -4.11 13.30
C GLY A 15 6.05 -5.11 13.76
N VAL A 16 5.30 -5.78 12.87
CA VAL A 16 4.09 -6.54 13.26
C VAL A 16 4.35 -7.65 14.30
N LEU A 17 5.56 -8.24 14.29
CA LEU A 17 6.00 -9.24 15.26
C LEU A 17 6.77 -8.66 16.46
N HIS A 18 6.97 -7.34 16.50
CA HIS A 18 7.84 -6.65 17.46
C HIS A 18 7.13 -5.46 18.15
N GLY A 19 5.81 -5.42 18.13
CA GLY A 19 4.99 -4.41 18.82
C GLY A 19 4.67 -3.15 18.00
N GLY A 20 4.92 -3.16 16.68
CA GLY A 20 4.41 -2.14 15.78
C GLY A 20 2.88 -2.19 15.74
N CYS A 21 2.24 -1.02 15.75
CA CYS A 21 0.79 -0.87 15.80
C CYS A 21 0.33 0.36 15.00
N VAL A 22 0.99 0.64 13.87
CA VAL A 22 0.55 1.68 12.91
C VAL A 22 -0.10 1.00 11.70
N GLN A 23 -0.28 1.72 10.59
CA GLN A 23 -1.13 1.27 9.49
C GLN A 23 -0.74 -0.11 8.92
N GLU A 24 0.54 -0.35 8.63
CA GLU A 24 1.04 -1.62 8.08
C GLU A 24 0.80 -2.78 9.07
N GLU A 25 1.22 -2.63 10.33
CA GLU A 25 1.09 -3.73 11.30
C GLU A 25 -0.36 -4.04 11.62
N ILE A 26 -1.21 -3.02 11.73
CA ILE A 26 -2.66 -3.22 11.92
C ILE A 26 -3.23 -4.00 10.74
N LEU A 27 -2.89 -3.62 9.50
CA LEU A 27 -3.35 -4.31 8.29
C LEU A 27 -2.96 -5.80 8.33
N PHE A 28 -1.70 -6.10 8.66
CA PHE A 28 -1.19 -7.46 8.72
C PHE A 28 -1.79 -8.26 9.89
N MET A 29 -2.16 -7.60 11.00
CA MET A 29 -2.87 -8.24 12.10
C MET A 29 -4.31 -8.63 11.74
N ILE A 30 -5.03 -7.77 11.00
CA ILE A 30 -6.41 -8.08 10.59
C ILE A 30 -6.48 -9.00 9.37
N LYS A 31 -5.41 -9.06 8.56
CA LYS A 31 -5.22 -9.94 7.40
C LYS A 31 -3.93 -10.78 7.56
N PRO A 32 -3.89 -11.74 8.50
CA PRO A 32 -2.67 -12.49 8.87
C PRO A 32 -2.04 -13.30 7.73
N GLU A 33 -2.75 -13.58 6.65
CA GLU A 33 -2.17 -14.21 5.45
C GLU A 33 -1.06 -13.35 4.82
N CYS A 34 -1.09 -12.02 5.02
CA CYS A 34 -0.03 -11.11 4.61
C CYS A 34 1.32 -11.43 5.30
N LEU A 35 1.31 -12.05 6.49
CA LEU A 35 2.54 -12.44 7.20
C LEU A 35 3.40 -13.43 6.40
N VAL A 36 2.80 -14.22 5.51
CA VAL A 36 3.55 -15.12 4.61
C VAL A 36 4.49 -14.30 3.70
N GLY A 37 4.08 -13.08 3.31
CA GLY A 37 4.91 -12.16 2.55
C GLY A 37 6.23 -11.82 3.25
N MET A 38 6.24 -11.74 4.59
CA MET A 38 7.46 -11.48 5.36
C MET A 38 8.52 -12.58 5.22
N LEU A 39 8.09 -13.82 4.93
CA LEU A 39 8.97 -14.96 4.75
C LEU A 39 9.58 -15.02 3.35
N VAL A 40 8.81 -14.61 2.33
CA VAL A 40 9.15 -14.85 0.92
C VAL A 40 9.62 -13.59 0.18
N CYS A 41 9.25 -12.41 0.65
CA CYS A 41 9.63 -11.15 0.03
C CYS A 41 10.93 -10.61 0.65
N ALA A 42 11.91 -10.32 -0.20
CA ALA A 42 13.10 -9.60 0.20
C ALA A 42 12.77 -8.12 0.51
N LYS A 43 13.77 -7.40 1.03
CA LYS A 43 13.73 -5.94 1.15
C LYS A 43 13.43 -5.31 -0.22
N MET A 44 12.46 -4.38 -0.27
CA MET A 44 12.14 -3.63 -1.49
C MET A 44 13.25 -2.62 -1.84
N ASP A 45 13.66 -2.61 -3.09
CA ASP A 45 14.46 -1.54 -3.68
C ASP A 45 13.61 -0.32 -4.08
N GLU A 46 14.23 0.83 -4.40
CA GLU A 46 13.54 2.11 -4.68
C GLU A 46 12.49 2.04 -5.80
N ASN A 47 12.62 1.08 -6.71
CA ASN A 47 11.76 0.84 -7.87
C ASN A 47 10.84 -0.38 -7.73
N GLU A 48 10.72 -0.95 -6.53
CA GLU A 48 9.91 -2.14 -6.28
C GLU A 48 8.69 -1.82 -5.41
N ALA A 49 7.61 -2.56 -5.62
CA ALA A 49 6.44 -2.58 -4.75
C ALA A 49 5.90 -4.01 -4.71
N ILE A 50 5.27 -4.39 -3.60
CA ILE A 50 4.74 -5.74 -3.42
C ILE A 50 3.22 -5.70 -3.53
N VAL A 51 2.65 -6.62 -4.31
CA VAL A 51 1.19 -6.79 -4.40
C VAL A 51 0.80 -8.11 -3.74
N ILE A 52 -0.14 -8.04 -2.80
CA ILE A 52 -0.76 -9.21 -2.16
C ILE A 52 -2.22 -9.22 -2.57
N SER A 53 -2.66 -10.31 -3.21
CA SER A 53 -4.05 -10.49 -3.64
C SER A 53 -4.68 -11.65 -2.90
N GLY A 54 -5.93 -11.48 -2.48
CA GLY A 54 -6.71 -12.55 -1.85
C GLY A 54 -6.70 -12.60 -0.34
N ALA A 55 -5.86 -11.79 0.33
CA ALA A 55 -5.74 -11.82 1.78
C ALA A 55 -7.07 -11.46 2.47
N GLU A 56 -7.64 -12.40 3.22
CA GLU A 56 -8.92 -12.25 3.91
C GLU A 56 -8.78 -11.38 5.18
N GLN A 57 -9.76 -10.53 5.45
CA GLN A 57 -9.87 -9.86 6.74
C GLN A 57 -10.62 -10.73 7.76
N PHE A 58 -9.95 -11.13 8.83
CA PHE A 58 -10.53 -11.99 9.87
C PHE A 58 -11.01 -11.22 11.11
N SER A 59 -10.47 -10.03 11.34
CA SER A 59 -10.69 -9.28 12.58
C SER A 59 -11.13 -7.84 12.32
N LYS A 60 -12.04 -7.34 13.16
CA LYS A 60 -12.28 -5.91 13.34
C LYS A 60 -11.32 -5.38 14.39
N TYR A 61 -11.01 -4.10 14.30
CA TYR A 61 -10.18 -3.41 15.28
C TYR A 61 -10.71 -2.01 15.54
N ARG A 62 -10.29 -1.45 16.67
CA ARG A 62 -10.48 -0.04 17.00
C ARG A 62 -9.19 0.53 17.58
N GLY A 63 -9.05 1.85 17.54
CA GLY A 63 -7.87 2.56 18.01
C GLY A 63 -6.71 2.50 17.01
N TYR A 64 -5.60 3.13 17.39
CA TYR A 64 -4.38 3.25 16.59
C TYR A 64 -3.17 3.40 17.53
N GLY A 65 -1.99 2.93 17.13
CA GLY A 65 -0.82 2.90 18.00
C GLY A 65 -1.07 2.10 19.27
N THR A 66 -0.72 2.67 20.42
CA THR A 66 -0.88 2.02 21.74
C THR A 66 -2.33 1.71 22.14
N SER A 67 -3.31 2.31 21.45
CA SER A 67 -4.73 2.13 21.71
C SER A 67 -5.40 1.04 20.87
N VAL A 68 -4.66 0.36 19.98
CA VAL A 68 -5.21 -0.71 19.14
C VAL A 68 -5.81 -1.82 20.01
N ARG A 69 -7.04 -2.22 19.72
CA ARG A 69 -7.73 -3.34 20.36
C ARG A 69 -8.49 -4.15 19.31
N TYR A 70 -8.50 -5.46 19.51
CA TYR A 70 -9.43 -6.36 18.81
C TYR A 70 -10.88 -5.95 19.12
N ASP A 71 -11.72 -5.92 18.08
CA ASP A 71 -13.11 -5.46 18.14
C ASP A 71 -14.11 -6.50 17.57
N GLY A 72 -13.73 -7.77 17.64
CA GLY A 72 -14.56 -8.90 17.20
C GLY A 72 -14.20 -9.47 15.82
N THR A 73 -14.81 -10.60 15.49
CA THR A 73 -14.59 -11.30 14.23
C THR A 73 -15.18 -10.52 13.05
N HIS A 74 -14.44 -10.48 11.95
CA HIS A 74 -14.91 -9.97 10.67
C HIS A 74 -15.29 -11.14 9.76
N VAL A 75 -16.37 -11.00 8.99
CA VAL A 75 -16.72 -11.93 7.90
C VAL A 75 -16.54 -11.16 6.62
N ASP A 76 -15.45 -11.45 5.91
CA ASP A 76 -15.08 -10.72 4.71
C ASP A 76 -16.17 -10.87 3.63
N GLN A 77 -16.56 -9.75 3.03
CA GLN A 77 -17.61 -9.68 2.00
C GLN A 77 -17.04 -9.38 0.61
N HIS A 78 -15.71 -9.35 0.45
CA HIS A 78 -15.11 -9.20 -0.87
C HIS A 78 -15.57 -10.34 -1.79
N PRO A 79 -15.95 -10.05 -3.04
CA PRO A 79 -16.38 -11.09 -3.95
C PRO A 79 -15.21 -12.02 -4.31
N PHE A 80 -15.51 -13.24 -4.74
CA PHE A 80 -14.49 -14.17 -5.21
C PHE A 80 -14.09 -13.86 -6.66
N ASN A 81 -12.81 -13.64 -6.91
CA ASN A 81 -12.25 -13.42 -8.23
C ASN A 81 -11.88 -14.75 -8.88
N LYS A 82 -12.76 -15.27 -9.74
CA LYS A 82 -12.55 -16.54 -10.45
C LYS A 82 -11.30 -16.60 -11.34
N LYS A 83 -10.77 -15.45 -11.77
CA LYS A 83 -9.57 -15.42 -12.63
C LYS A 83 -8.30 -15.62 -11.81
N LEU A 84 -8.24 -15.03 -10.62
CA LEU A 84 -7.10 -15.13 -9.70
C LEU A 84 -7.26 -16.26 -8.67
N ASP A 85 -8.45 -16.87 -8.62
CA ASP A 85 -8.82 -17.94 -7.68
C ASP A 85 -8.63 -17.53 -6.20
N CYS A 86 -9.03 -16.29 -5.89
CA CYS A 86 -8.90 -15.72 -4.55
C CYS A 86 -9.99 -14.67 -4.28
N LEU A 87 -10.07 -14.14 -3.06
CA LEU A 87 -10.90 -12.96 -2.77
C LEU A 87 -10.41 -11.76 -3.59
N ASP A 88 -11.34 -10.93 -4.07
CA ASP A 88 -11.07 -9.78 -4.93
C ASP A 88 -10.60 -8.55 -4.10
N ASN A 89 -9.62 -8.79 -3.24
CA ASN A 89 -9.02 -7.87 -2.28
C ASN A 89 -7.52 -7.74 -2.59
N HIS A 90 -7.06 -6.54 -2.97
CA HIS A 90 -5.68 -6.31 -3.40
C HIS A 90 -5.01 -5.26 -2.52
N ILE A 91 -3.85 -5.61 -1.98
CA ILE A 91 -3.00 -4.74 -1.17
C ILE A 91 -1.74 -4.44 -1.97
N CYS A 92 -1.31 -3.19 -1.99
CA CYS A 92 -0.06 -2.79 -2.58
C CYS A 92 0.81 -2.11 -1.52
N ALA A 93 1.88 -2.81 -1.13
CA ALA A 93 2.87 -2.36 -0.17
C ALA A 93 3.99 -1.59 -0.87
N TYR A 94 4.24 -0.37 -0.41
CA TYR A 94 5.29 0.50 -0.93
C TYR A 94 5.77 1.45 0.16
N ASP A 95 7.09 1.49 0.35
CA ASP A 95 7.71 2.15 1.50
C ASP A 95 8.11 3.59 1.21
N ALA A 96 7.82 4.51 2.13
CA ALA A 96 8.26 5.90 2.03
C ALA A 96 9.69 6.10 2.55
N ASP A 97 10.39 7.10 2.02
CA ASP A 97 11.69 7.52 2.59
C ASP A 97 11.46 8.18 3.95
N VAL A 98 12.38 7.96 4.88
CA VAL A 98 12.27 8.48 6.25
C VAL A 98 12.76 9.93 6.26
N ALA A 99 11.86 10.85 6.59
CA ALA A 99 12.08 12.28 6.39
C ALA A 99 12.39 13.04 7.68
N PHE A 100 13.38 12.59 8.44
CA PHE A 100 13.91 13.38 9.55
C PHE A 100 14.77 14.56 9.05
N PHE A 101 14.75 15.68 9.77
CA PHE A 101 15.54 16.89 9.49
C PHE A 101 15.21 17.64 8.18
N ASN A 102 13.92 17.72 7.80
CA ASN A 102 13.44 18.55 6.67
C ASN A 102 14.02 18.18 5.29
N ARG A 103 14.49 16.95 5.10
CA ARG A 103 15.02 16.49 3.80
C ARG A 103 13.97 16.19 2.74
N ASN A 104 12.68 16.35 3.06
CA ASN A 104 11.58 15.99 2.16
C ASN A 104 11.71 16.61 0.75
N PHE A 105 12.15 17.88 0.69
CA PHE A 105 12.26 18.64 -0.56
C PHE A 105 13.58 18.47 -1.32
N ALA A 106 14.50 17.63 -0.84
CA ALA A 106 15.70 17.33 -1.60
C ALA A 106 15.33 16.60 -2.90
N LEU A 107 15.85 17.06 -4.05
CA LEU A 107 15.53 16.49 -5.36
C LEU A 107 15.70 14.96 -5.41
N LYS A 108 16.71 14.41 -4.73
CA LYS A 108 16.94 12.97 -4.64
C LYS A 108 15.78 12.25 -3.94
N THR A 109 15.31 12.77 -2.80
CA THR A 109 14.20 12.20 -2.02
C THR A 109 12.87 12.34 -2.77
N LEU A 110 12.64 13.49 -3.42
CA LEU A 110 11.46 13.68 -4.28
C LEU A 110 11.43 12.68 -5.44
N HIS A 111 12.54 12.54 -6.16
CA HIS A 111 12.67 11.59 -7.27
C HIS A 111 12.46 10.15 -6.80
N ARG A 112 13.09 9.75 -5.70
CA ARG A 112 12.93 8.41 -5.12
C ARG A 112 11.47 8.12 -4.77
N ASN A 113 10.79 9.05 -4.10
CA ASN A 113 9.39 8.87 -3.72
C ASN A 113 8.44 8.85 -4.94
N LEU A 114 8.74 9.62 -6.00
CA LEU A 114 8.04 9.55 -7.28
C LEU A 114 8.19 8.17 -7.93
N VAL A 115 9.41 7.64 -8.02
CA VAL A 115 9.70 6.32 -8.60
C VAL A 115 9.01 5.21 -7.81
N LYS A 116 9.09 5.25 -6.48
CA LYS A 116 8.43 4.27 -5.60
C LYS A 116 6.91 4.28 -5.76
N ALA A 117 6.29 5.46 -5.70
CA ALA A 117 4.85 5.59 -5.92
C ALA A 117 4.45 5.13 -7.33
N TYR A 118 5.26 5.47 -8.34
CA TYR A 118 5.03 5.00 -9.70
C TYR A 118 5.10 3.47 -9.78
N ALA A 119 6.11 2.83 -9.19
CA ALA A 119 6.23 1.36 -9.16
C ALA A 119 4.99 0.69 -8.55
N ALA A 120 4.43 1.27 -7.49
CA ALA A 120 3.19 0.79 -6.87
C ALA A 120 1.97 0.93 -7.80
N PHE A 121 1.88 2.04 -8.55
CA PHE A 121 0.72 2.36 -9.37
C PHE A 121 0.79 1.72 -10.75
N SER A 122 2.00 1.56 -11.30
CA SER A 122 2.25 0.93 -12.59
C SER A 122 2.19 -0.59 -12.47
N SER A 123 1.00 -1.17 -12.59
CA SER A 123 0.87 -2.64 -12.77
C SER A 123 0.20 -2.95 -14.11
N PRO A 124 0.76 -3.86 -14.93
CA PRO A 124 0.17 -4.28 -16.20
C PRO A 124 -1.25 -4.83 -16.06
N GLU A 125 -1.56 -5.44 -14.92
CA GLU A 125 -2.91 -5.97 -14.65
C GLU A 125 -3.96 -4.88 -14.41
N LYS A 126 -3.50 -3.66 -14.09
CA LYS A 126 -4.36 -2.51 -13.86
C LYS A 126 -4.79 -1.85 -15.16
N ILE A 127 -4.09 -2.04 -16.28
CA ILE A 127 -4.32 -1.26 -17.50
C ILE A 127 -5.13 -2.05 -18.54
N LYS A 128 -6.29 -1.51 -18.97
CA LYS A 128 -7.00 -2.01 -20.16
C LYS A 128 -7.29 -0.89 -21.15
N PRO A 129 -7.14 -1.13 -22.46
CA PRO A 129 -7.64 -0.21 -23.47
C PRO A 129 -9.18 -0.21 -23.43
N LYS A 130 -9.79 0.97 -23.30
CA LYS A 130 -11.22 1.17 -23.55
C LYS A 130 -11.51 1.09 -25.05
N PRO A 131 -12.75 0.76 -25.46
CA PRO A 131 -13.16 0.70 -26.86
C PRO A 131 -12.92 1.99 -27.67
N ASN A 132 -12.84 3.14 -26.99
CA ASN A 132 -12.58 4.45 -27.58
C ASN A 132 -11.07 4.80 -27.67
N GLY A 133 -10.17 3.83 -27.41
CA GLY A 133 -8.72 4.04 -27.45
C GLY A 133 -8.14 4.72 -26.20
N THR A 134 -8.96 5.13 -25.22
CA THR A 134 -8.43 5.64 -23.94
C THR A 134 -7.90 4.49 -23.09
N ILE A 135 -6.71 4.66 -22.53
CA ILE A 135 -6.11 3.72 -21.59
C ILE A 135 -6.50 4.21 -20.20
N THR A 136 -7.37 3.47 -19.51
CA THR A 136 -7.67 3.76 -18.10
C THR A 136 -7.52 2.51 -17.28
N SER A 137 -7.09 2.68 -16.04
CA SER A 137 -7.02 1.54 -15.15
C SER A 137 -8.40 0.89 -14.95
N LYS A 138 -8.45 -0.44 -14.81
CA LYS A 138 -9.66 -1.18 -14.41
C LYS A 138 -9.98 -0.95 -12.93
N TYR A 139 -8.98 -0.56 -12.13
CA TYR A 139 -9.01 -0.55 -10.68
C TYR A 139 -8.41 0.76 -10.16
N GLN A 140 -9.05 1.37 -9.17
CA GLN A 140 -8.55 2.57 -8.51
C GLN A 140 -7.42 2.22 -7.54
N PHE A 141 -6.64 3.23 -7.15
CA PHE A 141 -5.64 3.11 -6.09
C PHE A 141 -6.07 3.90 -4.84
N VAL A 142 -6.53 3.17 -3.82
CA VAL A 142 -7.00 3.73 -2.56
C VAL A 142 -5.81 3.97 -1.63
N THR A 143 -5.48 5.24 -1.40
CA THR A 143 -4.34 5.67 -0.59
C THR A 143 -4.69 6.80 0.41
N GLY A 144 -3.69 7.39 1.05
CA GLY A 144 -3.82 8.48 2.02
C GLY A 144 -2.46 9.10 2.38
N ASN A 145 -2.25 9.36 3.66
CA ASN A 145 -1.06 10.05 4.20
C ASN A 145 0.19 9.17 4.26
N TRP A 146 0.58 8.58 3.11
CA TRP A 146 1.73 7.71 2.95
C TRP A 146 3.03 8.36 3.43
N GLY A 147 3.71 7.72 4.38
CA GLY A 147 4.98 8.20 4.94
C GLY A 147 4.88 9.42 5.87
N CYS A 148 3.67 9.93 6.17
CA CYS A 148 3.51 11.16 6.97
C CYS A 148 3.36 10.92 8.48
N GLY A 149 3.26 9.67 8.91
CA GLY A 149 3.17 9.27 10.32
C GLY A 149 4.55 9.08 10.93
N ALA A 150 4.88 7.83 11.26
CA ALA A 150 6.16 7.46 11.87
C ALA A 150 7.40 7.90 11.06
N PHE A 151 7.25 8.11 9.74
CA PHE A 151 8.35 8.51 8.86
C PHE A 151 8.48 10.04 8.69
N GLY A 152 7.58 10.84 9.29
CA GLY A 152 7.73 12.30 9.38
C GLY A 152 7.56 13.08 8.07
N GLY A 153 7.01 12.46 7.02
CA GLY A 153 6.79 13.09 5.72
C GLY A 153 5.77 14.23 5.75
N ASN A 154 5.94 15.22 4.87
CA ASN A 154 4.95 16.28 4.67
C ASN A 154 3.74 15.76 3.85
N LYS A 155 2.51 16.07 4.31
CA LYS A 155 1.27 15.54 3.71
C LYS A 155 1.00 16.12 2.34
N GLU A 156 1.19 17.43 2.16
CA GLU A 156 0.93 18.14 0.92
C GLU A 156 1.88 17.65 -0.19
N GLU A 157 3.16 17.50 0.14
CA GLU A 157 4.16 16.93 -0.76
C GLU A 157 3.82 15.48 -1.14
N LYS A 158 3.53 14.61 -0.17
CA LYS A 158 3.22 13.20 -0.45
C LYS A 158 1.93 13.06 -1.24
N ALA A 159 0.95 13.93 -1.05
CA ALA A 159 -0.24 13.99 -1.89
C ALA A 159 0.12 14.34 -3.34
N LEU A 160 0.92 15.39 -3.56
CA LEU A 160 1.36 15.78 -4.91
C LEU A 160 2.19 14.70 -5.61
N ILE A 161 3.10 14.04 -4.89
CA ILE A 161 3.88 12.91 -5.40
C ILE A 161 2.96 11.79 -5.87
N GLN A 162 1.98 11.41 -5.05
CA GLN A 162 1.04 10.35 -5.39
C GLN A 162 0.18 10.74 -6.61
N ILE A 163 -0.33 11.97 -6.67
CA ILE A 163 -1.10 12.46 -7.82
C ILE A 163 -0.26 12.42 -9.11
N MET A 164 1.00 12.89 -9.07
CA MET A 164 1.88 12.88 -10.23
C MET A 164 2.18 11.45 -10.71
N SER A 165 2.55 10.56 -9.79
CA SER A 165 2.85 9.17 -10.15
C SER A 165 1.61 8.43 -10.66
N ALA A 166 0.42 8.68 -10.09
CA ALA A 166 -0.84 8.06 -10.52
C ALA A 166 -1.24 8.55 -11.92
N SER A 167 -1.07 9.86 -12.19
CA SER A 167 -1.30 10.46 -13.50
C SER A 167 -0.44 9.82 -14.59
N VAL A 168 0.85 9.61 -14.31
CA VAL A 168 1.76 8.95 -15.27
C VAL A 168 1.40 7.47 -15.45
N ALA A 169 0.95 6.81 -14.39
CA ALA A 169 0.51 5.41 -14.44
C ALA A 169 -0.88 5.20 -15.07
N ASN A 170 -1.63 6.26 -15.39
CA ASN A 170 -3.03 6.22 -15.84
C ASN A 170 -3.95 5.47 -14.86
N VAL A 171 -3.77 5.74 -13.57
CA VAL A 171 -4.58 5.19 -12.47
C VAL A 171 -5.27 6.34 -11.75
N ASP A 172 -6.54 6.12 -11.39
CA ASP A 172 -7.35 7.04 -10.59
C ASP A 172 -7.15 6.76 -9.09
#